data_AF-A0A561BUT7-F1
#
_entry.id   AF-A0A561BUT7-F1
#
_cell.length_a   1.000
_cell.length_b   1.000
_cell.length_c   1.000
_cell.angle_alpha   90.00
_cell.angle_beta   90.00
_cell.angle_gamma   90.00
#
_symmetry.space_group_name_H-M   'P 1'
#
loop_
_entity.id
_entity.type
_entity.pdbx_description
1 polymer ?
#
loop_
_entity_poly.entity_id
_entity_poly.type
_entity_poly.pdbx_seq_one_letter_code
_entity_poly.pdbx_strand_id
1 'polypeptide(L)'
;MAPRRPALTFVGSSWVPGPMSYENIEPDPRRDHPPNTHVRRWGAVYLLLILFLGSWLGQFFTQLSEFKSDQQEHGQPFSLGDFWPNFFASTFENWQSEWLQLVFQAILLLGAKHFLFRVEAEDMERLEAKVDKISQQLRERPLERT
;
A
#
# COMPACT_ATOMS: atom_id res chain seq x y z
N MET A 1 64.71 41.09 10.43
CA MET A 1 63.86 41.09 11.64
C MET A 1 62.46 41.53 11.23
N ALA A 2 61.44 40.75 11.61
CA ALA A 2 60.02 40.75 11.20
C ALA A 2 59.68 40.22 9.78
N PRO A 3 59.23 38.95 9.63
CA PRO A 3 58.58 38.49 8.40
C PRO A 3 57.11 38.97 8.34
N ARG A 4 56.73 39.62 7.22
CA ARG A 4 55.35 39.98 6.90
C ARG A 4 54.58 38.70 6.53
N ARG A 5 53.43 38.46 7.17
CA ARG A 5 52.54 37.33 6.84
C ARG A 5 51.88 37.57 5.47
N PRO A 6 51.80 36.58 4.57
CA PRO A 6 51.00 36.68 3.36
C PRO A 6 49.51 36.57 3.70
N ALA A 7 48.69 37.43 3.09
CA ALA A 7 47.24 37.39 3.20
C ALA A 7 46.68 36.15 2.49
N LEU A 8 45.89 35.34 3.19
CA LEU A 8 45.13 34.24 2.61
C LEU A 8 43.95 34.83 1.84
N THR A 9 44.06 34.89 0.51
CA THR A 9 42.93 35.12 -0.39
C THR A 9 42.09 33.85 -0.49
N PHE A 10 40.87 33.90 0.04
CA PHE A 10 39.87 32.85 -0.13
C PHE A 10 39.39 32.87 -1.59
N VAL A 11 39.82 31.90 -2.39
CA VAL A 11 39.29 31.68 -3.75
C VAL A 11 37.99 30.89 -3.59
N GLY A 12 36.85 31.56 -3.70
CA GLY A 12 35.54 30.90 -3.77
C GLY A 12 35.40 30.12 -5.07
N SER A 13 35.26 28.80 -5.01
CA SER A 13 34.91 27.98 -6.16
C SER A 13 33.40 28.08 -6.42
N SER A 14 32.98 28.89 -7.39
CA SER A 14 31.59 28.92 -7.85
C SER A 14 31.33 27.78 -8.82
N TRP A 15 30.96 26.61 -8.31
CA TRP A 15 30.44 25.54 -9.16
C TRP A 15 29.00 25.87 -9.54
N VAL A 16 28.80 26.44 -10.74
CA VAL A 16 27.49 26.64 -11.35
C VAL A 16 27.43 25.74 -12.59
N PRO A 17 26.60 24.70 -12.62
CA PRO A 17 26.45 23.88 -13.82
C PRO A 17 25.81 24.75 -14.90
N GLY A 18 26.43 24.81 -16.08
CA GLY A 18 25.85 25.48 -17.25
C GLY A 18 24.51 24.84 -17.66
N PRO A 19 23.70 25.51 -18.50
CA PRO A 19 22.44 24.95 -18.97
C PRO A 19 22.71 23.61 -19.69
N MET A 20 22.05 22.55 -19.20
CA MET A 20 22.15 21.20 -19.78
C MET A 20 21.70 21.24 -21.25
N SER A 21 22.65 21.13 -22.19
CA SER A 21 22.34 20.96 -23.60
C SER A 21 21.86 19.53 -23.84
N TYR A 22 20.55 19.35 -24.06
CA TYR A 22 19.93 18.05 -24.37
C TYR A 22 20.45 17.41 -25.68
N GLU A 23 21.26 18.15 -26.43
CA GLU A 23 21.77 17.77 -27.75
C GLU A 23 22.92 16.75 -27.70
N ASN A 24 23.53 16.53 -26.52
CA ASN A 24 24.63 15.59 -26.32
C ASN A 24 24.27 14.40 -25.41
N ILE A 25 23.01 13.96 -25.41
CA ILE A 25 22.60 12.75 -24.67
C ILE A 25 22.86 11.53 -25.56
N GLU A 26 23.95 10.79 -25.29
CA GLU A 26 24.17 9.49 -25.92
C GLU A 26 22.96 8.57 -25.66
N PRO A 27 22.46 7.85 -26.67
CA PRO A 27 21.35 6.91 -26.48
C PRO A 27 21.78 5.80 -25.51
N ASP A 28 20.99 5.61 -24.45
CA ASP A 28 21.24 4.62 -23.41
C ASP A 28 21.36 3.19 -24.00
N PRO A 29 22.53 2.52 -23.86
CA PRO A 29 22.78 1.20 -24.44
C PRO A 29 22.00 0.07 -23.75
N ARG A 30 21.31 0.33 -22.63
CA ARG A 30 20.54 -0.67 -21.85
C ARG A 30 19.03 -0.67 -22.14
N ARG A 31 18.59 -0.06 -23.24
CA ARG A 31 17.17 -0.06 -23.64
C ARG A 31 16.78 -1.32 -24.43
N ASP A 32 17.23 -2.49 -24.00
CA ASP A 32 16.65 -3.77 -24.39
C ASP A 32 15.50 -4.11 -23.43
N HIS A 33 14.40 -3.36 -23.53
CA HIS A 33 13.20 -3.72 -22.78
C HIS A 33 12.63 -5.02 -23.37
N PRO A 34 12.64 -6.15 -22.64
CA PRO A 34 12.08 -7.39 -23.16
C PRO A 34 10.62 -7.13 -23.53
N PRO A 35 10.13 -7.67 -24.67
CA PRO A 35 8.78 -7.39 -25.13
C PRO A 35 7.80 -7.62 -23.99
N ASN A 36 6.99 -6.61 -23.79
CA ASN A 36 5.87 -6.54 -22.88
C ASN A 36 4.79 -7.54 -23.29
N THR A 37 5.06 -8.84 -23.15
CA THR A 37 4.06 -9.86 -23.48
C THR A 37 2.80 -9.60 -22.66
N HIS A 38 1.64 -9.64 -23.33
CA HIS A 38 0.35 -9.34 -22.72
C HIS A 38 0.10 -10.17 -21.45
N VAL A 39 0.60 -11.40 -21.44
CA VAL A 39 0.57 -12.32 -20.31
C VAL A 39 1.42 -11.85 -19.13
N ARG A 40 2.58 -11.20 -19.33
CA ARG A 40 3.37 -10.63 -18.21
C ARG A 40 2.68 -9.42 -17.59
N ARG A 41 1.87 -8.69 -18.37
CA ARG A 41 1.10 -7.53 -17.91
C ARG A 41 -0.19 -7.93 -17.20
N TRP A 42 -0.89 -8.93 -17.72
CA TRP A 42 -2.24 -9.32 -17.28
C TRP A 42 -2.27 -10.70 -16.60
N GLY A 43 -1.13 -11.34 -16.39
CA GLY A 43 -1.03 -12.69 -15.84
C GLY A 43 -1.73 -12.84 -14.49
N ALA A 44 -1.58 -11.85 -13.61
CA ALA A 44 -2.27 -11.82 -12.32
C ALA A 44 -3.80 -11.77 -12.49
N VAL A 45 -4.30 -11.01 -13.47
CA VAL A 45 -5.75 -10.94 -13.77
C VAL A 45 -6.26 -12.29 -14.26
N TYR A 46 -5.54 -12.94 -15.17
CA TYR A 46 -5.94 -14.26 -15.65
C TYR A 46 -5.91 -15.31 -14.54
N LEU A 47 -4.87 -15.31 -13.70
CA LEU A 47 -4.77 -16.22 -12.56
C LEU A 47 -5.93 -16.01 -11.58
N LEU A 48 -6.20 -14.76 -11.20
CA LEU A 48 -7.31 -14.42 -10.30
C LEU A 48 -8.66 -14.79 -10.91
N LEU A 49 -8.85 -14.55 -12.22
CA LEU A 49 -10.07 -14.93 -12.91
C LEU A 49 -10.28 -16.44 -12.92
N ILE A 50 -9.23 -17.22 -13.18
CA ILE A 50 -9.30 -18.69 -13.14
C ILE A 50 -9.64 -19.18 -11.73
N LEU A 51 -8.97 -18.64 -10.70
CA LEU A 51 -9.25 -18.99 -9.31
C LEU A 51 -10.68 -18.61 -8.91
N PHE A 52 -11.14 -17.41 -9.30
CA PHE A 52 -12.49 -16.93 -9.05
C PHE A 52 -13.55 -17.81 -9.71
N LEU A 53 -13.39 -18.11 -11.01
CA LEU A 53 -14.31 -19.00 -11.72
C LEU A 53 -14.29 -20.41 -11.14
N GLY A 54 -13.12 -20.91 -10.75
CA GLY A 54 -12.97 -22.19 -10.06
C GLY A 54 -13.73 -22.23 -8.73
N SER A 55 -13.59 -21.21 -7.89
CA SER A 55 -14.33 -21.12 -6.63
C SER A 55 -15.83 -20.94 -6.84
N TRP A 56 -16.23 -20.14 -7.82
CA TRP A 56 -17.64 -19.88 -8.11
C TRP A 56 -18.34 -21.12 -8.67
N LEU A 57 -17.66 -21.90 -9.51
CA LEU A 57 -18.12 -23.22 -9.95
C LEU A 57 -18.21 -24.20 -8.78
N GLY A 58 -17.23 -24.20 -7.89
CA GLY A 58 -17.28 -24.99 -6.65
C GLY A 58 -18.53 -24.69 -5.83
N GLN A 59 -18.80 -23.41 -5.58
CA GLN A 59 -20.01 -22.95 -4.90
C GLN A 59 -21.28 -23.42 -5.62
N PHE A 60 -21.33 -23.28 -6.94
CA PHE A 60 -22.46 -23.74 -7.76
C PHE A 60 -22.73 -25.24 -7.57
N PHE A 61 -21.71 -26.10 -7.63
CA PHE A 61 -21.89 -27.54 -7.47
C PHE A 61 -22.31 -27.92 -6.06
N THR A 62 -21.75 -27.25 -5.04
CA THR A 62 -22.14 -27.47 -3.64
C THR A 62 -23.60 -27.10 -3.43
N GLN A 63 -24.03 -25.90 -3.82
CA GLN A 63 -25.42 -25.47 -3.67
C GLN A 63 -26.39 -26.31 -4.51
N LEU A 64 -25.98 -26.73 -5.71
CA LEU A 64 -26.81 -27.61 -6.54
C LEU A 64 -27.00 -28.99 -5.90
N SER A 65 -25.97 -29.52 -5.24
CA SER A 65 -26.05 -30.78 -4.51
C SER A 65 -26.97 -30.66 -3.30
N GLU A 66 -26.81 -29.60 -2.52
CA GLU A 66 -27.63 -29.30 -1.34
C GLU A 66 -29.10 -29.11 -1.72
N PHE A 67 -29.38 -28.27 -2.71
CA PHE A 67 -30.74 -28.02 -3.20
C PHE A 67 -31.45 -29.26 -3.75
N LYS A 68 -30.70 -30.21 -4.33
CA LYS A 68 -31.24 -31.50 -4.76
C LYS A 68 -31.55 -32.41 -3.57
N SER A 69 -30.65 -32.45 -2.58
CA SER A 69 -30.85 -33.22 -1.34
C SER A 69 -32.09 -32.73 -0.61
N ASP A 70 -32.24 -31.42 -0.43
CA ASP A 70 -33.37 -30.80 0.26
C ASP A 70 -34.69 -31.14 -0.43
N GLN A 71 -34.76 -31.03 -1.75
CA GLN A 71 -35.99 -31.38 -2.47
C GLN A 71 -36.32 -32.87 -2.37
N GLN A 72 -35.31 -33.73 -2.40
CA GLN A 72 -35.52 -35.17 -2.24
C GLN A 72 -36.06 -35.50 -0.84
N GLU A 73 -35.53 -34.86 0.21
CA GLU A 73 -36.00 -35.03 1.59
C GLU A 73 -37.44 -34.51 1.79
N HIS A 74 -37.80 -33.43 1.11
CA HIS A 74 -39.14 -32.85 1.16
C HIS A 74 -40.13 -33.48 0.15
N GLY A 75 -39.70 -34.48 -0.64
CA GLY A 75 -40.52 -35.12 -1.67
C GLY A 75 -40.92 -34.19 -2.83
N GLN A 76 -40.17 -33.11 -3.04
CA GLN A 76 -40.40 -32.13 -4.10
C GLN A 76 -39.64 -32.51 -5.38
N PRO A 77 -40.21 -32.26 -6.58
CA PRO A 77 -39.52 -32.51 -7.84
C PRO A 77 -38.47 -31.42 -8.11
N PHE A 78 -37.24 -31.83 -8.45
CA PHE A 78 -36.17 -30.89 -8.78
C PHE A 78 -36.56 -29.96 -9.93
N SER A 79 -36.52 -28.65 -9.65
CA SER A 79 -36.78 -27.58 -10.61
C SER A 79 -35.58 -26.65 -10.74
N LEU A 80 -35.02 -26.54 -11.94
CA LEU A 80 -33.97 -25.54 -12.24
C LEU A 80 -34.49 -24.11 -12.14
N GLY A 81 -35.80 -23.89 -12.36
CA GLY A 81 -36.43 -22.58 -12.25
C GLY A 81 -36.37 -22.03 -10.83
N ASP A 82 -36.43 -22.90 -9.83
CA ASP A 82 -36.34 -22.53 -8.42
C ASP A 82 -34.88 -22.48 -7.92
N PHE A 83 -33.99 -23.25 -8.54
CA PHE A 83 -32.56 -23.23 -8.19
C PHE A 83 -31.89 -21.87 -8.49
N TRP A 84 -32.09 -21.31 -9.68
CA TRP A 84 -31.38 -20.09 -10.10
C TRP A 84 -31.61 -18.88 -9.18
N PRO A 85 -32.86 -18.54 -8.80
CA PRO A 85 -33.12 -17.46 -7.83
C PRO A 85 -32.40 -17.69 -6.50
N ASN A 86 -32.42 -18.92 -5.96
CA ASN A 86 -31.74 -19.26 -4.71
C ASN A 86 -30.22 -19.12 -4.83
N PHE A 87 -29.63 -19.64 -5.93
CA PHE A 87 -28.20 -19.55 -6.19
C PHE A 87 -27.72 -18.09 -6.31
N PHE A 88 -28.44 -17.28 -7.08
CA PHE A 88 -28.09 -15.87 -7.23
C PHE A 88 -28.35 -15.07 -5.95
N ALA A 89 -29.45 -15.33 -5.23
CA ALA A 89 -29.70 -14.70 -3.94
C ALA A 89 -28.56 -14.97 -2.96
N SER A 90 -28.18 -16.24 -2.77
CA SER A 90 -27.05 -16.62 -1.91
C SER A 90 -25.72 -15.98 -2.36
N THR A 91 -25.46 -15.93 -3.68
CA THR A 91 -24.27 -15.28 -4.23
C THR A 91 -24.27 -13.77 -3.95
N PHE A 92 -25.40 -13.08 -4.15
CA PHE A 92 -25.52 -11.64 -3.91
C PHE A 92 -25.52 -11.29 -2.43
N GLU A 93 -26.11 -12.11 -1.56
CA GLU A 93 -26.05 -11.95 -0.11
C GLU A 93 -24.61 -12.06 0.39
N ASN A 94 -23.86 -13.06 -0.10
CA ASN A 94 -22.43 -13.20 0.19
C ASN A 94 -21.63 -11.98 -0.30
N TRP A 95 -21.88 -11.51 -1.52
CA TRP A 95 -21.21 -10.31 -2.02
C TRP A 95 -21.59 -9.08 -1.21
N GLN A 96 -22.85 -8.91 -0.86
CA GLN A 96 -23.33 -7.79 -0.07
C GLN A 96 -22.64 -7.74 1.30
N SER A 97 -22.55 -8.86 2.00
CA SER A 97 -21.90 -8.91 3.32
C SER A 97 -20.41 -8.60 3.24
N GLU A 98 -19.71 -9.15 2.24
CA GLU A 98 -18.28 -8.87 2.02
C GLU A 98 -18.01 -7.41 1.67
N TRP A 99 -18.83 -6.80 0.80
CA TRP A 99 -18.72 -5.36 0.50
C TRP A 99 -18.96 -4.51 1.73
N LEU A 100 -19.98 -4.84 2.53
CA LEU A 100 -20.28 -4.13 3.76
C LEU A 100 -19.11 -4.26 4.74
N GLN A 101 -18.57 -5.46 4.91
CA GLN A 101 -17.39 -5.73 5.72
C GLN A 101 -16.19 -4.90 5.28
N LEU A 102 -15.88 -4.85 3.98
CA LEU A 102 -14.78 -4.05 3.44
C LEU A 102 -14.97 -2.55 3.70
N VAL A 103 -16.21 -2.05 3.55
CA VAL A 103 -16.53 -0.64 3.85
C VAL A 103 -16.35 -0.35 5.34
N PHE A 104 -16.88 -1.19 6.22
CA PHE A 104 -16.71 -1.02 7.67
C PHE A 104 -15.24 -1.11 8.08
N GLN A 105 -14.49 -2.09 7.55
CA GLN A 105 -13.06 -2.21 7.80
C GLN A 105 -12.29 -0.98 7.31
N ALA A 106 -12.60 -0.46 6.12
CA ALA A 106 -11.98 0.75 5.61
C ALA A 106 -12.29 1.96 6.51
N ILE A 107 -13.54 2.13 6.94
CA ILE A 107 -13.93 3.20 7.87
C ILE A 107 -13.20 3.06 9.21
N LEU A 108 -13.14 1.85 9.76
CA LEU A 108 -12.43 1.58 11.02
C LEU A 108 -10.94 1.85 10.89
N LEU A 109 -10.30 1.42 9.80
CA LEU A 109 -8.89 1.69 9.55
C LEU A 109 -8.62 3.17 9.34
N LEU A 110 -9.46 3.88 8.60
CA LEU A 110 -9.34 5.33 8.40
C LEU A 110 -9.58 6.10 9.70
N GLY A 111 -10.56 5.68 10.50
CA GLY A 111 -10.85 6.25 11.81
C GLY A 111 -9.71 6.01 12.80
N ALA A 112 -9.21 4.77 12.89
CA ALA A 112 -8.06 4.40 13.71
C ALA A 112 -6.83 5.18 13.27
N LYS A 113 -6.55 5.26 11.97
CA LYS A 113 -5.48 6.08 11.40
C LYS A 113 -5.60 7.54 11.84
N HIS A 114 -6.78 8.15 11.73
CA HIS A 114 -6.99 9.55 12.13
C HIS A 114 -6.81 9.77 13.64
N PHE A 115 -7.34 8.85 14.45
CA PHE A 115 -7.20 8.91 15.91
C PHE A 115 -5.74 8.69 16.35
N LEU A 116 -5.07 7.68 15.81
CA LEU A 116 -3.69 7.35 16.11
C LEU A 116 -2.73 8.44 15.65
N PHE A 117 -2.88 9.00 14.44
CA PHE A 117 -2.00 10.10 14.02
C PHE A 117 -2.17 11.36 14.87
N ARG A 118 -3.36 11.60 15.44
CA ARG A 118 -3.54 12.69 16.40
C ARG A 118 -2.78 12.44 17.70
N VAL A 119 -2.81 11.21 18.19
CA VAL A 119 -2.06 10.78 19.39
C VAL A 119 -0.55 10.80 19.13
N GLU A 120 -0.08 10.28 18.00
CA GLU A 120 1.33 10.27 17.62
C GLU A 120 1.92 11.68 17.47
N ALA A 121 1.14 12.65 16.96
CA ALA A 121 1.58 14.03 16.87
C ALA A 121 1.80 14.66 18.27
N GLU A 122 0.86 14.47 19.20
CA GLU A 122 0.98 14.95 20.58
C GLU A 122 2.14 14.27 21.33
N ASP A 123 2.32 12.96 21.14
CA ASP A 123 3.39 12.19 21.76
C ASP A 123 4.78 12.59 21.23
N MET A 124 4.90 12.86 19.92
CA MET A 124 6.14 13.34 19.31
C MET A 124 6.53 14.72 19.83
N GLU A 125 5.58 15.67 19.89
CA GLU A 125 5.83 17.02 20.41
C GLU A 125 6.32 16.97 21.87
N ARG A 126 5.71 16.10 22.69
CA ARG A 126 6.14 15.88 24.08
C ARG A 126 7.53 15.25 24.19
N LEU A 127 7.88 14.35 23.26
CA LEU A 127 9.21 13.74 23.18
C LEU A 127 10.27 14.77 22.80
N GLU A 128 10.04 15.59 21.78
CA GLU A 128 10.93 16.67 21.36
C GLU A 128 11.18 17.66 22.51
N ALA A 129 10.13 18.10 23.21
CA ALA A 129 10.26 19.01 24.35
C ALA A 129 11.14 18.43 25.49
N LYS A 130 11.12 17.11 25.72
CA LYS A 130 12.00 16.46 26.70
C LYS A 130 13.44 16.39 26.22
N VAL A 131 13.65 16.08 24.95
CA VAL A 131 15.01 16.03 24.35
C VAL A 131 15.66 17.41 24.41
N ASP A 132 14.92 18.47 24.06
CA ASP A 132 15.41 19.85 24.10
C ASP A 132 15.81 20.28 25.51
N LYS A 133 15.00 19.94 26.52
CA LYS A 133 15.32 20.24 27.92
C LYS A 133 16.61 19.56 28.37
N ILE A 134 16.83 18.30 27.99
CA ILE A 134 18.08 17.58 28.32
C ILE A 134 19.27 18.21 27.59
N SER A 135 19.13 18.51 26.30
CA SER A 135 20.16 19.18 25.50
C SER A 135 20.56 20.52 26.10
N GLN A 136 19.58 21.33 26.51
CA GLN A 136 19.80 22.60 27.17
C GLN A 136 20.49 22.43 28.53
N GLN A 137 20.06 21.47 29.36
CA GLN A 137 20.70 21.18 30.64
C GLN A 137 22.17 20.74 30.48
N LEU A 138 22.49 19.95 29.45
CA LEU A 138 23.87 19.57 29.15
C LEU A 138 24.69 20.76 28.64
N ARG A 139 24.08 21.70 27.92
CA ARG A 139 24.72 22.92 27.47
C ARG A 139 24.99 23.91 28.62
N GLU A 140 24.09 23.96 29.60
CA GLU A 140 24.17 24.82 30.79
C GLU A 140 25.02 24.24 31.91
N ARG A 141 25.34 22.94 31.91
CA ARG A 141 26.44 22.40 32.70
C ARG A 141 27.74 22.68 31.95
N PRO A 142 28.51 23.74 32.29
CA PRO A 142 29.88 23.81 31.81
C PRO A 142 30.53 22.51 32.28
N LEU A 143 31.16 21.78 31.35
CA LEU A 143 31.91 20.58 31.69
C LEU A 143 32.93 21.01 32.77
N GLU A 144 32.66 20.69 34.04
CA GLU A 144 33.70 20.65 35.05
C GLU A 144 34.65 19.56 34.57
N ARG A 145 35.62 19.97 33.75
CA ARG A 145 36.76 19.16 33.37
C ARG A 145 37.56 18.95 34.65
N THR A 146 37.30 17.84 35.32
CA THR A 146 38.25 17.20 36.22
C THR A 146 39.37 16.53 35.43
#